data_AF-A0A512MAB0-F1
#
_entry.id   AF-A0A512MAB0-F1
#
_cell.length_a   1.000
_cell.length_b   1.000
_cell.length_c   1.000
_cell.angle_alpha   90.00
_cell.angle_beta   90.00
_cell.angle_gamma   90.00
#
_symmetry.space_group_name_H-M   'P 1'
#
loop_
_entity.id
_entity.type
_entity.pdbx_description
1 polymer ?
#
loop_
_entity_poly.entity_id
_entity_poly.type
_entity_poly.pdbx_seq_one_letter_code
_entity_poly.pdbx_strand_id
1 'polypeptide(L)'
;MFPIGPDGLEEHAEMLFRKVFRTDWEQPGFGVVVLPEGTGSKALREVMVRLKELLSREFDGRWGERLEYLSMGRFDQQTTTKLHLDGAPETSLLMLGYEATSVRSSLHIADYSRCARDLGLTPAEFLQEHNPMFPAGAKLLEPYTTHLEDWHEDRSRLVLINNSSTAPGDARFSPGVMHGATIRNPDPQASRIINSTMIAPRSLAGDDATAKQNVFLRTDEISGVI
;
A
#
# COMPACT_ATOMS: atom_id res chain seq x y z
N MET A 1 -0.98 -14.66 1.70
CA MET A 1 0.42 -14.18 1.83
C MET A 1 1.29 -15.04 0.93
N PHE A 2 2.27 -14.44 0.25
CA PHE A 2 3.21 -15.18 -0.60
C PHE A 2 4.62 -15.10 0.01
N PRO A 3 5.26 -16.23 0.34
CA PRO A 3 6.68 -16.23 0.63
C PRO A 3 7.42 -16.05 -0.70
N ILE A 4 8.02 -14.88 -0.90
CA ILE A 4 8.76 -14.60 -2.13
C ILE A 4 10.19 -14.24 -1.73
N GLY A 5 11.13 -15.12 -2.06
CA GLY A 5 12.55 -14.79 -2.05
C GLY A 5 12.87 -13.74 -3.13
N PRO A 6 14.00 -13.02 -3.03
CA PRO A 6 14.36 -11.93 -3.94
C PRO A 6 14.37 -12.33 -5.44
N ASP A 7 14.60 -13.60 -5.76
CA ASP A 7 14.60 -14.11 -7.15
C ASP A 7 13.21 -14.54 -7.65
N GLY A 8 12.26 -14.79 -6.75
CA GLY A 8 10.87 -15.13 -7.12
C GLY A 8 10.01 -13.91 -7.44
N LEU A 9 10.51 -12.69 -7.19
CA LEU A 9 9.72 -11.46 -7.33
C LEU A 9 9.27 -11.21 -8.77
N GLU A 10 10.12 -11.53 -9.74
CA GLU A 10 9.81 -11.41 -11.18
C GLU A 10 8.69 -12.35 -11.60
N GLU A 11 8.75 -13.61 -11.16
CA GLU A 11 7.75 -14.64 -11.46
C GLU A 11 6.37 -14.32 -10.86
N HIS A 12 6.33 -13.53 -9.78
CA HIS A 12 5.11 -13.19 -9.07
C HIS A 12 4.59 -11.77 -9.37
N ALA A 13 5.34 -10.96 -10.12
CA ALA A 13 5.02 -9.55 -10.35
C ALA A 13 3.69 -9.37 -11.10
N GLU A 14 3.46 -10.12 -12.18
CA GLU A 14 2.21 -10.09 -12.95
C GLU A 14 1.00 -10.45 -12.06
N MET A 15 1.16 -11.47 -11.22
CA MET A 15 0.11 -11.93 -10.31
C MET A 15 -0.19 -10.89 -9.22
N LEU A 16 0.85 -10.28 -8.63
CA LEU A 16 0.70 -9.17 -7.69
C LEU A 16 0.03 -7.96 -8.36
N PHE A 17 0.44 -7.63 -9.58
CA PHE A 17 -0.16 -6.56 -10.37
C PHE A 17 -1.65 -6.79 -10.59
N ARG A 18 -2.05 -7.99 -11.04
CA ARG A 18 -3.47 -8.34 -11.21
C ARG A 18 -4.27 -8.27 -9.91
N LYS A 19 -3.67 -8.66 -8.78
CA LYS A 19 -4.31 -8.60 -7.46
C LYS A 19 -4.58 -7.18 -6.99
N VAL A 20 -3.59 -6.31 -7.17
CA VAL A 20 -3.60 -4.93 -6.67
C VAL A 20 -4.34 -4.02 -7.65
N PHE A 21 -3.86 -3.96 -8.89
CA PHE A 21 -4.48 -3.21 -9.98
C PHE A 21 -5.58 -4.04 -10.64
N ARG A 22 -6.58 -4.41 -9.84
CA ARG A 22 -7.76 -5.13 -10.32
C ARG A 22 -8.61 -4.25 -11.24
N THR A 23 -9.38 -4.86 -12.11
CA THR A 23 -10.38 -4.20 -12.98
C THR A 23 -11.78 -4.77 -12.76
N ASP A 24 -11.91 -5.67 -11.78
CA ASP A 24 -13.11 -6.36 -11.36
C ASP A 24 -13.16 -6.41 -9.82
N TRP A 25 -14.09 -7.18 -9.28
CA TRP A 25 -14.34 -7.34 -7.85
C TRP A 25 -13.90 -8.71 -7.30
N GLU A 26 -13.22 -9.52 -8.10
CA GLU A 26 -12.75 -10.85 -7.72
C GLU A 26 -11.42 -10.78 -6.98
N GLN A 27 -10.57 -9.83 -7.37
CA GLN A 27 -9.29 -9.60 -6.72
C GLN A 27 -9.42 -8.62 -5.54
N PRO A 28 -8.53 -8.72 -4.54
CA PRO A 28 -8.68 -7.99 -3.29
C PRO A 28 -8.32 -6.49 -3.37
N GLY A 29 -7.61 -6.03 -4.41
CA GLY A 29 -7.12 -4.64 -4.49
C GLY A 29 -5.88 -4.37 -3.65
N PHE A 30 -5.28 -5.40 -3.05
CA PHE A 30 -4.03 -5.32 -2.30
C PHE A 30 -3.20 -6.61 -2.44
N GLY A 31 -1.93 -6.55 -2.05
CA GLY A 31 -1.01 -7.68 -2.06
C GLY A 31 -0.07 -7.65 -0.86
N VAL A 32 0.29 -8.82 -0.34
CA VAL A 32 1.25 -8.96 0.77
C VAL A 32 2.38 -9.89 0.36
N VAL A 33 3.60 -9.38 0.43
CA VAL A 33 4.84 -10.11 0.16
C VAL A 33 5.59 -10.33 1.46
N VAL A 34 5.87 -11.59 1.78
CA VAL A 34 6.68 -11.96 2.95
C VAL A 34 8.11 -12.20 2.47
N LEU A 35 9.05 -11.46 3.05
CA LEU A 35 10.46 -11.56 2.69
C LEU A 35 11.19 -12.62 3.53
N PRO A 36 12.35 -13.12 3.07
CA PRO A 36 13.16 -14.03 3.85
C PRO A 36 13.51 -13.47 5.23
N GLU A 37 13.67 -14.37 6.20
CA GLU A 37 14.11 -14.03 7.55
C GLU A 37 15.48 -13.33 7.53
N GLY A 38 15.69 -12.34 8.41
CA GLY A 38 16.91 -11.54 8.44
C GLY A 38 17.02 -10.48 7.33
N THR A 39 15.98 -10.26 6.52
CA THR A 39 15.97 -9.15 5.55
C THR A 39 16.05 -7.82 6.27
N GLY A 40 17.21 -7.17 6.18
CA GLY A 40 17.47 -5.86 6.79
C GLY A 40 16.85 -4.69 6.04
N SER A 41 16.85 -3.53 6.69
CA SER A 41 16.33 -2.23 6.21
C SER A 41 16.70 -1.87 4.77
N LYS A 42 17.97 -2.01 4.40
CA LYS A 42 18.44 -1.68 3.05
C LYS A 42 17.93 -2.67 2.01
N ALA A 43 18.05 -3.97 2.27
CA ALA A 43 17.58 -5.03 1.38
C ALA A 43 16.06 -4.94 1.15
N LEU A 44 15.28 -4.62 2.19
CA LEU A 44 13.85 -4.33 2.09
C LEU A 44 13.56 -3.24 1.04
N ARG A 45 14.27 -2.11 1.11
CA ARG A 45 14.09 -0.99 0.18
C ARG A 45 14.55 -1.32 -1.23
N GLU A 46 15.61 -2.09 -1.39
CA GLU A 46 16.04 -2.61 -2.70
C GLU A 46 14.94 -3.47 -3.34
N VAL A 47 14.28 -4.33 -2.55
CA VAL A 47 13.12 -5.12 -3.03
C VAL A 47 11.94 -4.21 -3.39
N MET A 48 11.62 -3.18 -2.58
CA MET A 48 10.56 -2.23 -2.92
C MET A 48 10.80 -1.54 -4.26
N VAL A 49 12.02 -1.05 -4.49
CA VAL A 49 12.41 -0.39 -5.74
C VAL A 49 12.31 -1.37 -6.92
N ARG A 50 12.84 -2.59 -6.78
CA ARG A 50 12.73 -3.62 -7.82
C ARG A 50 11.27 -3.96 -8.13
N LEU A 51 10.44 -4.11 -7.09
CA LEU A 51 9.01 -4.41 -7.26
C LEU A 51 8.27 -3.29 -7.98
N LYS A 52 8.53 -2.02 -7.64
CA LYS A 52 7.96 -0.87 -8.35
C LYS A 52 8.29 -0.92 -9.84
N GLU A 53 9.53 -1.23 -10.21
CA GLU A 53 9.94 -1.31 -11.61
C GLU A 53 9.24 -2.44 -12.37
N LEU A 54 9.02 -3.59 -11.72
CA LEU A 54 8.26 -4.69 -12.30
C LEU A 54 6.79 -4.32 -12.49
N LEU A 55 6.15 -3.76 -11.47
CA LEU A 55 4.76 -3.29 -11.56
C LEU A 55 4.60 -2.17 -12.60
N SER A 56 5.61 -1.31 -12.76
CA SER A 56 5.63 -0.26 -13.79
C SER A 56 5.66 -0.85 -15.21
N ARG A 57 6.23 -2.04 -15.42
CA ARG A 57 6.19 -2.74 -16.72
C ARG A 57 4.80 -3.30 -16.99
N GLU A 58 4.19 -3.93 -15.99
CA GLU A 58 2.83 -4.43 -16.10
C GLU A 58 1.80 -3.30 -16.32
N PHE A 59 1.97 -2.19 -15.60
CA PHE A 59 1.12 -1.00 -15.72
C PHE A 59 1.22 -0.39 -17.12
N ASP A 60 2.44 -0.25 -17.65
CA ASP A 60 2.70 0.26 -19.00
C ASP A 60 2.11 -0.67 -20.07
N GLY A 61 2.26 -1.99 -19.92
CA GLY A 61 1.66 -2.96 -20.82
C GLY A 61 0.13 -2.88 -20.87
N ARG A 62 -0.53 -2.46 -19.77
CA ARG A 62 -1.99 -2.35 -19.70
C ARG A 62 -2.52 -0.97 -20.12
N TRP A 63 -1.89 0.10 -19.66
CA TRP A 63 -2.41 1.47 -19.78
C TRP A 63 -1.51 2.42 -20.56
N GLY A 64 -0.40 1.92 -21.13
CA GLY A 64 0.49 2.67 -22.02
C GLY A 64 1.31 3.76 -21.34
N GLU A 65 1.52 3.66 -20.03
CA GLU A 65 2.30 4.63 -19.27
C GLU A 65 3.05 3.98 -18.10
N ARG A 66 4.22 4.52 -17.74
CA ARG A 66 5.02 4.05 -16.60
C ARG A 66 4.52 4.61 -15.27
N LEU A 67 4.73 3.85 -14.20
CA LEU A 67 4.59 4.32 -12.83
C LEU A 67 5.84 5.07 -12.36
N GLU A 68 5.63 6.17 -11.63
CA GLU A 68 6.66 7.03 -11.03
C GLU A 68 6.38 7.30 -9.55
N TYR A 69 7.43 7.62 -8.78
CA TYR A 69 7.29 7.98 -7.37
C TYR A 69 6.75 9.40 -7.20
N LEU A 70 5.75 9.54 -6.33
CA LEU A 70 5.28 10.83 -5.81
C LEU A 70 6.01 11.20 -4.52
N SER A 71 6.18 10.22 -3.64
CA SER A 71 6.86 10.39 -2.36
C SER A 71 7.54 9.09 -1.94
N MET A 72 8.59 9.24 -1.13
CA MET A 72 9.32 8.15 -0.50
C MET A 72 9.71 8.61 0.91
N GLY A 73 9.53 7.76 1.91
CA GLY A 73 9.79 8.13 3.29
C GLY A 73 9.98 6.93 4.21
N ARG A 74 10.44 7.22 5.43
CA ARG A 74 10.61 6.25 6.52
C ARG A 74 9.97 6.82 7.77
N PHE A 75 9.12 6.05 8.45
CA PHE A 75 8.42 6.52 9.64
C PHE A 75 8.52 5.48 10.74
N ASP A 76 8.71 5.91 11.98
CA ASP A 76 8.49 5.05 13.15
C ASP A 76 7.05 5.21 13.60
N GLN A 77 6.20 4.22 13.32
CA GLN A 77 4.77 4.31 13.58
C GLN A 77 4.35 3.36 14.69
N GLN A 78 4.01 3.93 15.84
CA GLN A 78 3.48 3.21 17.00
C GLN A 78 2.11 3.69 17.45
N THR A 79 1.47 4.57 16.68
CA THR A 79 0.06 4.91 16.87
C THR A 79 -0.88 4.08 15.99
N THR A 80 -2.06 3.79 16.55
CA THR A 80 -3.17 3.17 15.83
C THR A 80 -3.74 4.15 14.82
N THR A 81 -3.86 3.72 13.57
CA THR A 81 -4.49 4.48 12.50
C THR A 81 -5.86 3.89 12.17
N LYS A 82 -6.85 4.77 12.01
CA LYS A 82 -8.16 4.39 11.48
C LYS A 82 -8.04 4.02 9.99
N LEU A 83 -9.06 3.38 9.45
CA LEU A 83 -9.19 3.23 8.00
C LEU A 83 -9.14 4.59 7.31
N HIS A 84 -8.24 4.72 6.35
CA HIS A 84 -8.07 5.93 5.54
C HIS A 84 -7.57 5.58 4.14
N LEU A 85 -7.75 6.55 3.24
CA LEU A 85 -7.11 6.60 1.93
C LEU A 85 -6.00 7.66 2.04
N ASP A 86 -4.81 7.34 1.55
CA ASP A 86 -3.71 8.32 1.56
C ASP A 86 -3.94 9.38 0.47
N GLY A 87 -3.58 10.62 0.78
CA GLY A 87 -3.69 11.73 -0.17
C GLY A 87 -2.77 11.52 -1.38
N ALA A 88 -3.38 11.23 -2.53
CA ALA A 88 -2.69 11.01 -3.80
C ALA A 88 -3.66 11.26 -4.98
N PRO A 89 -3.16 11.31 -6.23
CA PRO A 89 -4.01 11.32 -7.41
C PRO A 89 -4.92 10.09 -7.48
N GLU A 90 -6.02 10.21 -8.24
CA GLU A 90 -7.08 9.21 -8.34
C GLU A 90 -6.61 7.82 -8.78
N THR A 91 -5.52 7.74 -9.55
CA THR A 91 -4.84 6.48 -9.83
C THR A 91 -3.51 6.48 -9.10
N SER A 92 -3.41 5.67 -8.04
CA SER A 92 -2.20 5.58 -7.24
C SER A 92 -2.03 4.23 -6.54
N LEU A 93 -0.79 3.95 -6.18
CA LEU A 93 -0.35 2.76 -5.47
C LEU A 93 0.43 3.22 -4.24
N LEU A 94 0.01 2.77 -3.07
CA LEU A 94 0.79 2.85 -1.86
C LEU A 94 1.54 1.53 -1.66
N MET A 95 2.85 1.60 -1.49
CA MET A 95 3.67 0.45 -1.10
C MET A 95 4.33 0.72 0.25
N LEU A 96 4.04 -0.15 1.21
CA LEU A 96 4.55 -0.09 2.57
C LEU A 96 5.51 -1.25 2.82
N GLY A 97 6.76 -0.95 3.15
CA GLY A 97 7.78 -1.89 3.57
C GLY A 97 7.97 -1.85 5.08
N TYR A 98 7.43 -2.85 5.77
CA TYR A 98 7.58 -3.02 7.21
C TYR A 98 8.89 -3.73 7.51
N GLU A 99 9.68 -3.13 8.39
CA GLU A 99 10.84 -3.80 8.98
C GLU A 99 10.41 -4.74 10.11
N ALA A 100 11.22 -5.77 10.36
CA ALA A 100 11.06 -6.64 11.50
C ALA A 100 11.10 -5.85 12.83
N THR A 101 10.17 -6.15 13.73
CA THR A 101 9.99 -5.43 15.00
C THR A 101 9.33 -6.32 16.05
N SER A 102 9.55 -6.01 17.33
CA SER A 102 8.83 -6.61 18.46
C SER A 102 7.47 -5.95 18.72
N VAL A 103 7.19 -4.79 18.13
CA VAL A 103 5.95 -4.01 18.36
C VAL A 103 4.77 -4.72 17.70
N ARG A 104 3.89 -5.31 18.51
CA ARG A 104 2.74 -6.09 18.03
C ARG A 104 1.66 -5.18 17.41
N SER A 105 1.26 -5.51 16.19
CA SER A 105 0.26 -4.76 15.43
C SER A 105 -0.58 -5.65 14.53
N SER A 106 -1.74 -5.15 14.11
CA SER A 106 -2.56 -5.79 13.08
C SER A 106 -2.92 -4.79 12.00
N LEU A 107 -2.80 -5.21 10.74
CA LEU A 107 -3.21 -4.41 9.59
C LEU A 107 -4.61 -4.83 9.14
N HIS A 108 -5.42 -3.85 8.75
CA HIS A 108 -6.74 -4.07 8.20
C HIS A 108 -6.89 -3.29 6.90
N ILE A 109 -7.47 -3.93 5.89
CA ILE A 109 -7.69 -3.37 4.56
C ILE A 109 -9.18 -3.42 4.26
N ALA A 110 -9.80 -2.30 3.94
CA ALA A 110 -11.23 -2.22 3.63
C ALA A 110 -11.49 -1.91 2.17
N ASP A 111 -12.31 -2.71 1.52
CA ASP A 111 -12.72 -2.51 0.14
C ASP A 111 -13.83 -1.45 0.03
N TYR A 112 -13.43 -0.20 0.23
CA TYR A 112 -14.37 0.94 0.20
C TYR A 112 -14.97 1.16 -1.19
N SER A 113 -14.24 0.83 -2.26
CA SER A 113 -14.76 0.93 -3.63
C SER A 113 -15.92 -0.04 -3.86
N ARG A 114 -15.83 -1.26 -3.32
CA ARG A 114 -16.94 -2.21 -3.38
C ARG A 114 -18.11 -1.76 -2.51
N CYS A 115 -17.82 -1.25 -1.30
CA CYS A 115 -18.85 -0.67 -0.43
C CYS A 115 -19.61 0.47 -1.13
N ALA A 116 -18.87 1.40 -1.76
CA ALA A 116 -19.44 2.49 -2.54
C ALA A 116 -20.36 1.97 -3.66
N ARG A 117 -19.88 1.00 -4.44
CA ARG A 117 -20.68 0.36 -5.49
C ARG A 117 -21.97 -0.26 -4.96
N ASP A 118 -21.90 -1.02 -3.87
CA ASP A 118 -23.06 -1.72 -3.30
C ASP A 118 -24.10 -0.73 -2.73
N LEU A 119 -23.67 0.50 -2.41
CA LEU A 119 -24.53 1.63 -2.04
C LEU A 119 -25.01 2.47 -3.24
N GLY A 120 -24.56 2.17 -4.47
CA GLY A 120 -24.88 2.94 -5.67
C GLY A 120 -24.11 4.27 -5.78
N LEU A 121 -22.97 4.40 -5.11
CA LEU A 121 -22.10 5.57 -5.09
C LEU A 121 -20.82 5.33 -5.88
N THR A 122 -20.22 6.41 -6.37
CA THR A 122 -18.81 6.44 -6.80
C THR A 122 -17.87 6.45 -5.58
N PRO A 123 -16.58 6.08 -5.74
CA PRO A 123 -15.61 6.19 -4.66
C PRO A 123 -15.48 7.61 -4.09
N ALA A 124 -15.57 8.64 -4.93
CA ALA A 124 -15.50 10.04 -4.51
C ALA A 124 -16.72 10.44 -3.66
N GLU A 125 -17.93 10.08 -4.09
CA GLU A 125 -19.16 10.32 -3.31
C GLU A 125 -19.11 9.59 -1.96
N PHE A 126 -18.67 8.33 -1.94
CA PHE A 126 -18.49 7.61 -0.68
C PHE A 126 -17.53 8.32 0.28
N LEU A 127 -16.38 8.81 -0.21
CA LEU A 127 -15.41 9.53 0.62
C LEU A 127 -15.99 10.84 1.19
N GLN A 128 -16.85 11.51 0.42
CA GLN A 128 -17.51 12.75 0.82
C GLN A 128 -18.63 12.50 1.83
N GLU A 129 -19.46 11.48 1.61
CA GLU A 129 -20.68 11.22 2.39
C GLU A 129 -20.45 10.28 3.59
N HIS A 130 -19.44 9.40 3.51
CA HIS A 130 -19.20 8.31 4.45
C HIS A 130 -17.75 8.25 4.91
N ASN A 131 -17.21 9.40 5.33
CA ASN A 131 -15.84 9.51 5.79
C ASN A 131 -15.56 8.50 6.95
N PRO A 132 -14.61 7.56 6.76
CA PRO A 132 -14.31 6.48 7.73
C PRO A 132 -13.67 6.98 9.02
N MET A 133 -13.27 8.26 9.11
CA MET A 133 -12.80 8.87 10.34
C MET A 133 -13.92 8.99 11.40
N PHE A 134 -15.19 8.96 10.96
CA PHE A 134 -16.36 8.97 11.83
C PHE A 134 -16.94 7.56 12.01
N PRO A 135 -17.52 7.24 13.19
CA PRO A 135 -18.03 5.90 13.50
C PRO A 135 -19.06 5.35 12.50
N ALA A 136 -19.92 6.22 11.94
CA ALA A 136 -20.94 5.81 10.97
C ALA A 136 -20.32 5.30 9.67
N GLY A 137 -19.32 5.99 9.13
CA GLY A 137 -18.59 5.57 7.93
C GLY A 137 -17.76 4.30 8.19
N ALA A 138 -17.08 4.24 9.33
CA ALA A 138 -16.30 3.05 9.71
C ALA A 138 -17.18 1.79 9.80
N LYS A 139 -18.39 1.91 10.35
CA LYS A 139 -19.33 0.79 10.47
C LYS A 139 -19.79 0.23 9.12
N LEU A 140 -19.94 1.09 8.11
CA LEU A 140 -20.30 0.66 6.74
C LEU A 140 -19.21 -0.22 6.11
N LEU A 141 -17.95 -0.02 6.50
CA LEU A 141 -16.80 -0.73 5.97
C LEU A 141 -16.52 -2.07 6.67
N GLU A 142 -17.10 -2.35 7.84
CA GLU A 142 -16.89 -3.60 8.59
C GLU A 142 -17.10 -4.86 7.72
N PRO A 143 -18.19 -5.00 6.92
CA PRO A 143 -18.40 -6.19 6.09
C PRO A 143 -17.43 -6.32 4.91
N TYR A 144 -16.73 -5.23 4.58
CA TYR A 144 -15.77 -5.13 3.47
C TYR A 144 -14.32 -5.15 3.95
N THR A 145 -14.09 -5.35 5.25
CA THR A 145 -12.77 -5.25 5.86
C THR A 145 -12.14 -6.63 5.98
N THR A 146 -10.95 -6.77 5.40
CA THR A 146 -10.06 -7.92 5.60
C THR A 146 -9.08 -7.60 6.71
N HIS A 147 -9.10 -8.40 7.78
CA HIS A 147 -8.08 -8.37 8.81
C HIS A 147 -6.92 -9.27 8.38
N LEU A 148 -5.71 -8.72 8.32
CA LEU A 148 -4.51 -9.51 8.05
C LEU A 148 -4.07 -10.18 9.35
N GLU A 149 -4.65 -11.35 9.58
CA GLU A 149 -4.24 -12.30 10.61
C GLU A 149 -2.86 -12.89 10.23
N ASP A 150 -2.05 -13.29 11.22
CA ASP A 150 -0.68 -13.81 11.03
C ASP A 150 0.32 -12.81 10.41
N TRP A 151 0.27 -11.57 10.91
CA TRP A 151 1.16 -10.49 10.49
C TRP A 151 2.65 -10.72 10.84
N HIS A 152 2.99 -11.63 11.77
CA HIS A 152 4.36 -11.98 12.21
C HIS A 152 5.38 -10.84 12.09
N GLU A 153 5.35 -9.95 13.08
CA GLU A 153 6.12 -8.70 13.11
C GLU A 153 7.63 -8.90 13.13
N ASP A 154 8.10 -10.11 13.48
CA ASP A 154 9.50 -10.51 13.44
C ASP A 154 10.06 -10.70 12.02
N ARG A 155 9.24 -10.50 10.99
CA ARG A 155 9.65 -10.62 9.58
C ARG A 155 9.32 -9.36 8.78
N SER A 156 10.29 -8.96 7.95
CA SER A 156 10.12 -7.85 7.01
C SER A 156 9.10 -8.21 5.92
N ARG A 157 8.23 -7.25 5.57
CA ARG A 157 7.09 -7.48 4.67
C ARG A 157 6.81 -6.27 3.80
N LEU A 158 6.28 -6.53 2.60
CA LEU A 158 5.70 -5.48 1.76
C LEU A 158 4.18 -5.63 1.73
N VAL A 159 3.49 -4.49 1.80
CA VAL A 159 2.06 -4.37 1.52
C VAL A 159 1.89 -3.42 0.36
N LEU A 160 1.21 -3.90 -0.66
CA LEU A 160 0.84 -3.13 -1.84
C LEU A 160 -0.65 -2.84 -1.73
N ILE A 161 -1.02 -1.58 -1.76
CA ILE A 161 -2.37 -1.11 -1.52
C ILE A 161 -2.74 -0.27 -2.75
N ASN A 162 -3.76 -0.70 -3.48
CA ASN A 162 -4.32 0.14 -4.53
C ASN A 162 -4.99 1.33 -3.87
N ASN A 163 -4.33 2.49 -3.92
CA ASN A 163 -4.76 3.73 -3.28
C ASN A 163 -5.61 4.58 -4.25
N SER A 164 -6.14 3.96 -5.30
CA SER A 164 -6.92 4.63 -6.33
C SER A 164 -8.34 4.93 -5.88
N SER A 165 -8.89 6.05 -6.34
CA SER A 165 -10.27 6.48 -6.18
C SER A 165 -11.03 6.60 -7.50
N THR A 166 -10.56 5.92 -8.56
CA THR A 166 -11.18 5.93 -9.90
C THR A 166 -12.59 5.36 -9.90
N ALA A 167 -13.49 5.98 -10.65
CA ALA A 167 -14.86 5.53 -10.85
C ALA A 167 -15.00 4.54 -12.01
N PRO A 168 -16.04 3.68 -12.01
CA PRO A 168 -16.37 2.85 -13.17
C PRO A 168 -16.55 3.69 -14.44
N GLY A 169 -15.84 3.33 -15.51
CA GLY A 169 -15.83 4.08 -16.77
C GLY A 169 -14.57 4.94 -16.99
N ASP A 170 -13.77 5.17 -15.95
CA ASP A 170 -12.49 5.85 -16.09
C ASP A 170 -11.51 5.05 -16.97
N ALA A 171 -10.70 5.75 -17.75
CA ALA A 171 -9.72 5.13 -18.67
C ALA A 171 -8.71 4.21 -17.95
N ARG A 172 -8.43 4.49 -16.67
CA ARG A 172 -7.55 3.70 -15.81
C ARG A 172 -8.31 3.13 -14.61
N PHE A 173 -9.56 2.75 -14.82
CA PHE A 173 -10.40 2.18 -13.76
C PHE A 173 -9.68 1.02 -13.05
N SER A 174 -9.41 1.24 -11.77
CA SER A 174 -8.89 0.23 -10.87
C SER A 174 -9.38 0.52 -9.45
N PRO A 175 -10.41 -0.18 -8.96
CA PRO A 175 -11.06 0.16 -7.70
C PRO A 175 -10.13 -0.10 -6.52
N GLY A 176 -9.77 0.97 -5.82
CA GLY A 176 -8.85 0.94 -4.68
C GLY A 176 -9.49 0.52 -3.36
N VAL A 177 -8.65 0.49 -2.34
CA VAL A 177 -8.97 0.05 -0.98
C VAL A 177 -8.37 1.01 0.05
N MET A 178 -8.94 1.02 1.26
CA MET A 178 -8.42 1.76 2.41
C MET A 178 -7.58 0.86 3.29
N HIS A 179 -6.69 1.46 4.09
CA HIS A 179 -5.91 0.72 5.06
C HIS A 179 -5.92 1.40 6.43
N GLY A 180 -5.62 0.62 7.46
CA GLY A 180 -5.38 1.10 8.80
C GLY A 180 -4.65 0.04 9.62
N ALA A 181 -4.11 0.44 10.77
CA ALA A 181 -3.33 -0.43 11.63
C ALA A 181 -3.72 -0.23 13.09
N THR A 182 -3.86 -1.33 13.82
CA THR A 182 -4.01 -1.30 15.28
C THR A 182 -2.70 -1.69 15.93
N ILE A 183 -2.16 -0.80 16.75
CA ILE A 183 -1.00 -1.09 17.60
C ILE A 183 -1.54 -1.65 18.91
N ARG A 184 -1.22 -2.92 19.19
CA ARG A 184 -1.78 -3.64 20.34
C ARG A 184 -1.03 -3.27 21.63
N ASN A 185 0.30 -3.34 21.55
CA ASN A 185 1.21 -3.04 22.65
C ASN A 185 2.31 -2.12 22.11
N PRO A 186 2.17 -0.78 22.21
CA PRO A 186 3.25 0.13 21.88
C PRO A 186 4.42 -0.09 22.85
N ASP A 187 5.64 0.05 22.34
CA ASP A 187 6.87 -0.12 23.11
C ASP A 187 7.81 1.07 22.84
N PRO A 188 7.98 2.01 23.80
CA PRO A 188 8.81 3.19 23.61
C PRO A 188 10.31 2.88 23.52
N GLN A 189 10.73 1.63 23.78
CA GLN A 189 12.12 1.18 23.66
C GLN A 189 12.38 0.42 22.35
N ALA A 190 11.33 0.11 21.59
CA ALA A 190 11.43 -0.50 20.27
C ALA A 190 11.06 0.50 19.18
N SER A 191 11.41 0.17 17.94
CA SER A 191 11.00 0.92 16.75
C SER A 191 10.12 0.06 15.85
N ARG A 192 9.12 0.67 15.24
CA ARG A 192 8.27 0.05 14.22
C ARG A 192 8.41 0.84 12.92
N ILE A 193 9.52 0.58 12.23
CA ILE A 193 9.87 1.33 11.02
C ILE A 193 9.07 0.83 9.82
N ILE A 194 8.41 1.78 9.16
CA ILE A 194 7.70 1.58 7.90
C ILE A 194 8.37 2.45 6.84
N ASN A 195 8.78 1.82 5.75
CA ASN A 195 9.22 2.45 4.52
C ASN A 195 7.98 2.68 3.66
N SER A 196 7.69 3.90 3.25
CA SER A 196 6.50 4.21 2.45
C SER A 196 6.91 4.80 1.11
N THR A 197 6.28 4.33 0.04
CA THR A 197 6.35 4.98 -1.27
C THR A 197 4.97 5.15 -1.84
N MET A 198 4.61 6.38 -2.19
CA MET A 198 3.44 6.68 -2.99
C MET A 198 3.84 6.73 -4.46
N ILE A 199 3.11 6.01 -5.30
CA ILE A 199 3.43 5.77 -6.72
C ILE A 199 2.19 6.11 -7.55
N ALA A 200 2.37 6.75 -8.70
CA ALA A 200 1.28 7.08 -9.62
C ALA A 200 1.75 7.00 -11.09
N PRO A 201 0.84 6.99 -12.07
CA PRO A 201 1.20 7.15 -13.48
C PRO A 201 2.03 8.42 -13.68
N ARG A 202 3.01 8.38 -14.60
CA ARG A 202 3.93 9.50 -14.87
C ARG A 202 3.20 10.83 -15.13
N SER A 203 2.09 10.81 -15.85
CA SER A 203 1.23 11.96 -16.14
C SER A 203 0.65 12.63 -14.89
N LEU A 204 0.62 11.91 -13.78
CA LEU A 204 0.15 12.38 -12.47
C LEU A 204 1.31 12.60 -11.48
N ALA A 205 2.55 12.39 -11.90
CA ALA A 205 3.76 12.54 -11.10
C ALA A 205 4.58 13.78 -11.51
N GLY A 206 5.38 14.30 -10.57
CA GLY A 206 6.31 15.41 -10.81
C GLY A 206 7.71 14.95 -11.23
N ASP A 207 8.53 15.88 -11.73
CA ASP A 207 9.77 15.58 -12.48
C ASP A 207 11.04 15.20 -11.67
N ASP A 208 10.94 14.73 -10.41
CA ASP A 208 12.11 14.51 -9.53
C ASP A 208 12.15 13.15 -8.80
N ALA A 209 11.73 12.07 -9.47
CA ALA A 209 11.66 10.74 -8.85
C ALA A 209 13.04 10.08 -8.64
N THR A 210 13.97 10.23 -9.59
CA THR A 210 15.24 9.47 -9.61
C THR A 210 16.21 9.88 -8.49
N ALA A 211 16.36 11.18 -8.21
CA ALA A 211 17.25 11.65 -7.16
C ALA A 211 16.76 11.19 -5.77
N LYS A 212 15.44 11.26 -5.54
CA LYS A 212 14.79 10.81 -4.30
C LYS A 212 14.93 9.31 -4.09
N GLN A 213 14.86 8.50 -5.15
CA GLN A 213 15.08 7.05 -5.06
C GLN A 213 16.48 6.71 -4.53
N ASN A 214 17.53 7.39 -5.01
CA ASN A 214 18.90 7.15 -4.55
C ASN A 214 19.09 7.51 -3.08
N VAL A 215 18.47 8.60 -2.62
CA VAL A 215 18.46 8.99 -1.20
C VAL A 215 17.71 7.93 -0.38
N PHE A 216 16.51 7.54 -0.84
CA PHE A 216 15.70 6.54 -0.17
C PHE A 216 16.42 5.20 0.00
N LEU A 217 17.22 4.75 -0.97
CA LEU A 217 17.98 3.49 -0.86
C LEU A 217 19.14 3.53 0.14
N ARG A 218 19.62 4.73 0.50
CA ARG A 218 20.87 4.90 1.27
C ARG A 218 20.68 5.53 2.64
N THR A 219 19.54 6.18 2.89
CA THR A 219 19.29 6.91 4.12
C THR A 219 19.08 5.98 5.32
N ASP A 220 19.52 6.38 6.51
CA ASP A 220 19.07 5.78 7.77
C ASP A 220 18.14 6.73 8.53
N GLU A 221 17.80 7.88 7.94
CA GLU A 221 16.94 8.88 8.55
C GLU A 221 15.49 8.41 8.63
N ILE A 222 14.87 8.68 9.77
CA ILE A 222 13.43 8.50 10.00
C ILE A 222 12.79 9.88 9.78
N SER A 223 11.96 9.99 8.75
CA SER A 223 11.26 11.21 8.33
C SER A 223 10.25 11.73 9.36
N GLY A 224 9.80 10.88 10.28
CA GLY A 224 8.92 11.27 11.39
C GLY A 224 8.58 10.11 12.32
N VAL A 225 8.17 10.47 13.54
CA VAL A 225 7.56 9.55 14.50
C VAL A 225 6.05 9.80 14.46
N ILE A 226 5.28 8.75 14.19
CA ILE A 226 3.83 8.81 13.99
C ILE A 226 3.10 7.98 15.05
#